data_AF-A0A3B8MFF4-F1
#
_entry.id   AF-A0A3B8MFF4-F1
#
_cell.length_a   1.000
_cell.length_b   1.000
_cell.length_c   1.000
_cell.angle_alpha   90.00
_cell.angle_beta   90.00
_cell.angle_gamma   90.00
#
_symmetry.space_group_name_H-M   'P 1'
#
loop_
_entity.id
_entity.type
_entity.pdbx_description
1 polymer ?
#
loop_
_entity_poly.entity_id
_entity_poly.type
_entity_poly.pdbx_seq_one_letter_code
_entity_poly.pdbx_strand_id
1 'polypeptide(L)' 'MKAGFLGPAEVLLDRGADPNAPSDDKETALFCAFKPGKRADVAAMCRVLIEGGTDPSIPDRKGRTLIEAAKRLR' A
#
# COMPACT_ATOMS: atom_id res chain seq x y z
N MET A 1 11.94 2.00 -16.76
CA MET A 1 12.06 2.94 -15.64
C MET A 1 11.54 2.22 -14.41
N LYS A 2 12.38 1.94 -13.39
CA LYS A 2 11.88 1.45 -12.10
C LYS A 2 11.10 2.61 -11.48
N ALA A 3 9.79 2.45 -11.38
CA ALA A 3 8.87 3.31 -10.65
C ALA A 3 9.53 3.89 -9.39
N GLY A 4 9.59 5.21 -9.28
CA GLY A 4 10.43 5.92 -8.30
C GLY A 4 10.18 5.62 -6.81
N PHE A 5 9.14 4.83 -6.49
CA PHE A 5 8.79 4.44 -5.11
C PHE A 5 8.93 2.94 -4.82
N LEU A 6 9.12 2.06 -5.82
CA LEU A 6 9.22 0.61 -5.57
C LEU A 6 10.52 0.23 -4.86
N GLY A 7 11.65 0.73 -5.33
CA GLY A 7 12.96 0.43 -4.73
C GLY A 7 13.05 0.82 -3.24
N PRO A 8 12.63 2.04 -2.85
CA PRO A 8 12.57 2.41 -1.43
C PRO A 8 11.63 1.53 -0.60
N ALA A 9 10.47 1.12 -1.15
CA ALA A 9 9.54 0.25 -0.44
C ALA A 9 10.15 -1.14 -0.18
N GLU A 10 10.77 -1.75 -1.19
CA GLU A 10 11.50 -3.02 -1.07
C GLU A 10 12.56 -2.95 0.04
N VAL A 11 13.41 -1.91 0.03
CA VAL A 11 14.48 -1.74 1.04
C VAL A 11 13.93 -1.60 2.46
N LEU A 12 12.80 -0.91 2.64
CA LEU A 12 12.19 -0.73 3.96
C LEU A 12 11.63 -2.05 4.50
N LEU A 13 10.95 -2.82 3.64
CA LEU A 13 10.43 -4.15 4.00
C LEU A 13 11.57 -5.11 4.34
N ASP A 14 12.63 -5.12 3.53
CA ASP A 14 13.85 -5.94 3.78
C ASP A 14 14.54 -5.58 5.11
N ARG A 15 14.39 -4.33 5.56
CA ARG A 15 14.92 -3.85 6.85
C ARG A 15 14.00 -4.15 8.04
N GLY A 16 12.89 -4.86 7.81
CA GLY A 16 11.94 -5.23 8.85
C GLY A 16 10.93 -4.14 9.21
N ALA A 17 10.70 -3.17 8.32
CA ALA A 17 9.58 -2.24 8.50
C ALA A 17 8.26 -3.03 8.52
N ASP A 18 7.40 -2.74 9.48
CA ASP A 18 6.08 -3.37 9.57
C ASP A 18 5.16 -2.81 8.47
N PRO A 19 4.75 -3.62 7.47
CA PRO A 19 3.88 -3.18 6.39
C PRO A 19 2.45 -2.86 6.86
N ASN A 20 2.06 -3.35 8.03
CA ASN A 20 0.74 -3.18 8.62
C ASN A 20 0.67 -1.98 9.58
N ALA A 21 1.80 -1.33 9.84
CA ALA A 21 1.84 -0.15 10.68
C ALA A 21 0.93 0.94 10.11
N PRO A 22 -0.02 1.47 10.90
CA PRO A 22 -0.86 2.57 10.45
C PRO A 22 -0.05 3.87 10.40
N SER A 23 -0.26 4.65 9.35
CA SER A 23 0.09 6.07 9.33
C SER A 23 -0.73 6.87 10.36
N ASP A 24 -0.39 8.15 10.54
CA ASP A 24 -1.16 9.09 11.39
C ASP A 24 -2.65 9.19 10.98
N ASP A 25 -2.94 8.95 9.71
CA ASP A 25 -4.30 8.90 9.16
C ASP A 25 -5.02 7.56 9.42
N LYS A 26 -4.41 6.62 10.16
CA LYS A 26 -4.87 5.24 10.35
C LYS A 26 -5.00 4.45 9.04
N GLU A 27 -4.12 4.70 8.09
CA GLU A 27 -4.04 3.97 6.82
C GLU A 27 -2.76 3.13 6.78
N THR A 28 -2.85 1.88 6.32
CA THR A 28 -1.66 1.04 6.06
C THR A 28 -0.93 1.50 4.80
N ALA A 29 0.29 0.99 4.59
CA ALA A 29 1.06 1.25 3.37
C ALA A 29 0.28 0.90 2.09
N LEU A 30 -0.52 -0.17 2.15
CA LEU A 30 -1.31 -0.65 1.03
C LEU A 30 -2.49 0.29 0.69
N PHE A 31 -3.11 0.97 1.67
CA PHE A 31 -4.08 2.04 1.38
C PHE A 31 -3.43 3.27 0.75
N CYS A 32 -2.22 3.64 1.20
CA CYS A 32 -1.50 4.78 0.66
C CYS A 32 -1.17 4.59 -0.83
N ALA A 33 -0.97 3.35 -1.29
CA ALA A 33 -0.72 3.04 -2.71
C ALA A 33 -1.91 3.40 -3.63
N PHE A 34 -3.12 3.49 -3.08
CA PHE A 34 -4.36 3.76 -3.81
C PHE A 34 -4.75 5.25 -3.84
N LYS A 35 -3.95 6.17 -3.28
CA LYS A 35 -4.23 7.62 -3.34
C LYS A 35 -4.09 8.16 -4.78
N PRO A 36 -4.97 9.08 -5.22
CA PRO A 36 -4.96 9.63 -6.58
C PRO A 36 -3.63 10.33 -6.89
N GLY A 37 -3.11 10.10 -8.10
CA GLY A 37 -1.85 10.70 -8.60
C GLY A 37 -0.72 9.72 -8.89
N LYS A 38 -0.81 8.45 -8.48
CA LYS A 38 0.24 7.43 -8.69
C LYS A 38 -0.22 6.21 -9.50
N ARG A 39 -1.02 6.43 -10.56
CA ARG A 39 -1.75 5.37 -11.29
C ARG A 39 -0.87 4.33 -12.02
N ALA A 40 0.28 4.72 -12.56
CA ALA A 40 1.07 3.82 -13.42
C ALA A 40 1.66 2.62 -12.65
N ASP A 41 1.93 2.78 -11.35
CA ASP A 41 2.70 1.81 -10.57
C ASP A 41 1.92 1.20 -9.40
N VAL A 42 0.61 1.49 -9.28
CA VAL A 42 -0.22 0.96 -8.17
C VAL A 42 -0.17 -0.56 -8.13
N ALA A 43 -0.31 -1.23 -9.28
CA ALA A 43 -0.30 -2.69 -9.34
C ALA A 43 1.05 -3.29 -8.88
N ALA A 44 2.16 -2.66 -9.28
CA ALA A 44 3.49 -3.09 -8.87
C ALA A 44 3.74 -2.83 -7.38
N MET A 45 3.30 -1.66 -6.87
CA MET A 45 3.41 -1.32 -5.45
C MET A 45 2.58 -2.27 -4.58
N CYS A 46 1.35 -2.58 -5.00
CA CYS A 46 0.51 -3.56 -4.30
C CYS A 46 1.18 -4.93 -4.27
N ARG A 47 1.83 -5.35 -5.36
CA ARG A 47 2.57 -6.62 -5.38
C ARG A 47 3.70 -6.61 -4.36
N VAL A 48 4.57 -5.59 -4.36
CA VAL A 48 5.68 -5.47 -3.40
C VAL A 48 5.19 -5.50 -1.96
N LEU A 49 4.13 -4.75 -1.65
CA LEU A 49 3.57 -4.68 -0.29
C LEU A 49 2.92 -6.00 0.14
N ILE A 50 2.19 -6.68 -0.76
CA ILE A 50 1.60 -8.00 -0.47
C ILE A 50 2.69 -9.06 -0.27
N GLU A 51 3.71 -9.07 -1.13
CA GLU A 51 4.88 -9.95 -1.00
C GLU A 51 5.66 -9.65 0.29
N GLY A 52 5.66 -8.39 0.74
CA GLY A 52 6.20 -7.95 2.02
C GLY A 52 5.38 -8.31 3.27
N GLY A 53 4.25 -9.01 3.12
CA GLY A 53 3.44 -9.49 4.26
C GLY A 53 2.36 -8.51 4.74
N THR A 54 1.90 -7.59 3.89
CA THR A 54 0.75 -6.75 4.25
C THR A 54 -0.53 -7.58 4.35
N ASP A 55 -1.33 -7.33 5.39
CA ASP A 55 -2.67 -7.89 5.56
C ASP A 55 -3.72 -7.00 4.88
N PRO A 56 -4.36 -7.45 3.78
CA PRO A 56 -5.36 -6.68 3.06
C PRO A 56 -6.71 -6.59 3.80
N SER A 57 -6.89 -7.32 4.90
CA SER A 57 -8.11 -7.31 5.71
C SER A 57 -8.17 -6.14 6.70
N ILE A 58 -7.02 -5.52 7.01
CA ILE A 58 -6.96 -4.36 7.90
C ILE A 58 -7.78 -3.22 7.28
N PRO A 59 -8.77 -2.66 7.98
CA PRO A 59 -9.57 -1.57 7.46
C PRO A 59 -8.84 -0.22 7.61
N ASP A 60 -9.17 0.72 6.73
CA ASP A 60 -8.74 2.11 6.89
C ASP A 60 -9.52 2.85 7.99
N ARG A 61 -9.21 4.13 8.20
CA ARG A 61 -9.91 5.02 9.14
C ARG A 61 -11.43 5.06 8.97
N LYS A 62 -11.95 4.81 7.76
CA LYS A 62 -13.39 4.84 7.46
C LYS A 62 -14.02 3.45 7.60
N GLY A 63 -13.30 2.46 8.12
CA GLY A 63 -13.76 1.08 8.25
C GLY A 63 -13.79 0.33 6.92
N ARG A 64 -13.15 0.86 5.86
CA ARG A 64 -13.18 0.25 4.53
C ARG A 64 -12.06 -0.77 4.40
N THR A 65 -12.35 -1.90 3.81
CA THR A 65 -11.34 -2.87 3.38
C THR A 65 -10.60 -2.38 2.13
N LEU A 66 -9.46 -2.99 1.84
CA LEU A 66 -8.69 -2.65 0.64
C LEU A 66 -9.48 -2.82 -0.66
N ILE A 67 -10.27 -3.90 -0.75
CA ILE A 67 -11.11 -4.19 -1.92
C ILE A 67 -12.12 -3.08 -2.15
N GLU A 68 -12.70 -2.53 -1.08
CA GLU A 68 -13.66 -1.43 -1.17
C GLU A 68 -13.00 -0.12 -1.61
N ALA A 69 -11.76 0.14 -1.18
CA ALA A 69 -10.99 1.28 -1.67
C ALA A 69 -10.60 1.12 -3.16
N ALA A 70 -10.14 -0.07 -3.58
CA ALA A 70 -9.76 -0.35 -4.95
C ALA A 70 -10.93 -0.20 -5.95
N LYS A 71 -12.15 -0.58 -5.55
CA LYS A 71 -13.36 -0.40 -6.38
C LYS A 71 -13.68 1.06 -6.70
N ARG A 72 -13.21 2.01 -5.88
CA ARG A 72 -13.48 3.45 -6.05
C ARG A 72 -12.50 4.15 -6.99
N LEU A 73 -11.46 3.47 -7.46
CA LEU A 73 -10.41 4.02 -8.31
C LEU A 73 -10.71 4.04 -9.82
N ARG A 74 -11.96 3.73 -10.21
CA ARG A 74 -12.44 3.77 -11.59
C ARG A 74 -12.03 5.06 -12.31
#